data_AF-A0A226E721-F1
#
_entry.id   AF-A0A226E721-F1
#
_cell.length_a   1.000
_cell.length_b   1.000
_cell.length_c   1.000
_cell.angle_alpha   90.00
_cell.angle_beta   90.00
_cell.angle_gamma   90.00
#
_symmetry.space_group_name_H-M   'P 1'
#
loop_
_entity.id
_entity.type
_entity.pdbx_description
1 polymer ?
#
loop_
_entity_poly.entity_id
_entity_poly.type
_entity_poly.pdbx_seq_one_letter_code
_entity_poly.pdbx_strand_id
1 'polypeptide(L)'
;MPKKKAGKKGAKIIDGVATNEMTREQLMGHVKRMQMELNREREERNFFMLEREKLYALWNITLEQLAAAKTETRLADVRMDDNERSREGEMHVYKQKLRFLMTEQSRRVAEVRLHNLQQMKSFQESTSSIQNSMRQTIERKNQEISKGQTSIYTMMRQLQLENAEHASKLRSDFCAELRRIDSTFVRMMYEREKAQEIQEAAEIQRTQQEKSEHISQLMNLHQTQLKDMKDYFNEITANNFAVISALQEELARLREKEQELTLEVTKGRKEVRKLEETVLKGKEEAEQRLRDDRKSAQEIKRQLDLCTKRLKYNDKYAHGLEISNEALFQKVELVQRERDVLKGSFTKSIVDMQKKSNMHKLILEMKLNSMSKLRNYRKTSTGDQEKLKRNLQFQSSLRGSISSEGDSSRGSAAEEPYVSDNDDQDDDGNLRSGVDSGGTSAQD
;
A
#
# COMPACT_ATOMS: atom_id res chain seq x y z
N MET A 1 -33.80 -82.36 240.80
CA MET A 1 -33.33 -82.14 242.20
C MET A 1 -32.01 -81.37 242.12
N PRO A 2 -31.68 -80.39 242.99
CA PRO A 2 -31.93 -80.26 244.44
C PRO A 2 -33.06 -79.26 244.78
N LYS A 3 -33.97 -79.50 245.74
CA LYS A 3 -33.93 -79.60 247.23
C LYS A 3 -34.06 -78.26 247.98
N LYS A 4 -35.26 -78.08 248.55
CA LYS A 4 -35.62 -77.60 249.91
C LYS A 4 -35.14 -76.22 250.39
N LYS A 5 -36.11 -75.40 250.86
CA LYS A 5 -36.40 -75.28 252.31
C LYS A 5 -37.78 -74.66 252.58
N ALA A 6 -38.44 -75.21 253.60
CA ALA A 6 -39.72 -74.81 254.14
C ALA A 6 -39.56 -73.88 255.36
N GLY A 7 -40.59 -73.10 255.64
CA GLY A 7 -40.78 -72.21 256.80
C GLY A 7 -41.41 -70.90 256.32
N LYS A 8 -42.52 -70.36 256.83
CA LYS A 8 -43.19 -70.44 258.14
C LYS A 8 -44.63 -69.92 257.90
N LYS A 9 -45.67 -70.53 258.51
CA LYS A 9 -47.07 -70.06 258.41
C LYS A 9 -47.19 -68.64 259.00
N GLY A 10 -47.51 -67.66 258.14
CA GLY A 10 -47.94 -66.31 258.51
C GLY A 10 -49.37 -66.07 258.03
N ALA A 11 -50.14 -65.35 258.82
CA ALA A 11 -51.56 -65.06 258.59
C ALA A 11 -51.85 -64.44 257.21
N LYS A 12 -53.01 -64.77 256.62
CA LYS A 12 -53.49 -64.14 255.38
C LYS A 12 -53.91 -62.70 255.68
N ILE A 13 -53.09 -61.77 255.23
CA ILE A 13 -53.33 -60.33 255.25
C ILE A 13 -53.94 -59.98 253.89
N ILE A 14 -55.10 -59.32 253.89
CA ILE A 14 -55.77 -58.81 252.68
C ILE A 14 -55.98 -57.31 252.91
N ASP A 15 -55.47 -56.46 252.01
CA ASP A 15 -55.47 -54.99 252.11
C ASP A 15 -54.90 -54.45 253.45
N GLY A 16 -53.82 -55.06 253.94
CA GLY A 16 -53.08 -54.56 255.11
C GLY A 16 -53.72 -54.83 256.48
N VAL A 17 -54.83 -55.58 256.54
CA VAL A 17 -55.48 -56.00 257.80
C VAL A 17 -55.67 -57.52 257.81
N ALA A 18 -55.54 -58.15 258.97
CA ALA A 18 -55.82 -59.58 259.15
C ALA A 18 -57.32 -59.84 258.99
N THR A 19 -57.71 -60.85 258.20
CA THR A 19 -59.12 -61.20 257.91
C THR A 19 -59.98 -61.51 259.15
N ASN A 20 -59.38 -61.59 260.33
CA ASN A 20 -60.03 -61.89 261.60
C ASN A 20 -60.53 -60.61 262.31
N GLU A 21 -60.24 -59.42 261.76
CA GLU A 21 -60.59 -58.10 262.35
C GLU A 21 -61.50 -57.25 261.45
N MET A 22 -61.83 -57.70 260.23
CA MET A 22 -62.69 -56.96 259.30
C MET A 22 -64.18 -57.27 259.54
N THR A 23 -64.99 -56.21 259.67
CA THR A 23 -66.45 -56.31 259.73
C THR A 23 -67.03 -56.75 258.38
N ARG A 24 -68.16 -57.47 258.39
CA ARG A 24 -68.84 -58.04 257.20
C ARG A 24 -69.01 -57.05 256.03
N GLU A 25 -69.26 -55.77 256.32
CA GLU A 25 -69.40 -54.72 255.32
C GLU A 25 -68.10 -54.38 254.59
N GLN A 26 -66.95 -54.43 255.28
CA GLN A 26 -65.64 -54.17 254.68
C GLN A 26 -65.24 -55.29 253.71
N LEU A 27 -65.57 -56.54 254.04
CA LEU A 27 -65.42 -57.69 253.15
C LEU A 27 -66.31 -57.58 251.90
N MET A 28 -67.57 -57.14 252.03
CA MET A 28 -68.46 -56.94 250.88
C MET A 28 -67.98 -55.80 249.96
N GLY A 29 -67.46 -54.69 250.53
CA GLY A 29 -66.88 -53.59 249.76
C GLY A 29 -65.63 -54.02 248.96
N HIS A 30 -64.79 -54.88 249.56
CA HIS A 30 -63.63 -55.44 248.88
C HIS A 30 -64.02 -56.41 247.74
N VAL A 31 -65.04 -57.24 247.93
CA VAL A 31 -65.58 -58.09 246.86
C VAL A 31 -66.12 -57.23 245.70
N LYS A 32 -66.83 -56.13 246.02
CA LYS A 32 -67.37 -55.22 244.99
C LYS A 32 -66.26 -54.48 244.22
N ARG A 33 -65.18 -54.04 244.90
CA ARG A 33 -63.99 -53.47 244.24
C ARG A 33 -63.31 -54.48 243.31
N MET A 34 -63.06 -55.70 243.79
CA MET A 34 -62.48 -56.77 242.96
C MET A 34 -63.36 -57.12 241.76
N GLN A 35 -64.70 -57.07 241.90
CA GLN A 35 -65.62 -57.25 240.77
C GLN A 35 -65.57 -56.09 239.77
N MET A 36 -65.45 -54.85 240.24
CA MET A 36 -65.26 -53.69 239.35
C MET A 36 -63.93 -53.76 238.62
N GLU A 37 -62.83 -54.08 239.31
CA GLU A 37 -61.51 -54.26 238.70
C GLU A 37 -61.51 -55.40 237.69
N LEU A 38 -62.13 -56.54 238.02
CA LEU A 38 -62.29 -57.65 237.08
C LEU A 38 -63.10 -57.26 235.84
N ASN A 39 -64.15 -56.45 236.00
CA ASN A 39 -64.93 -55.96 234.86
C ASN A 39 -64.14 -54.96 234.02
N ARG A 40 -63.38 -54.06 234.65
CA ARG A 40 -62.49 -53.11 233.98
C ARG A 40 -61.42 -53.83 233.16
N GLU A 41 -60.75 -54.83 233.75
CA GLU A 41 -59.76 -55.65 233.04
C GLU A 41 -60.38 -56.47 231.90
N ARG A 42 -61.64 -56.92 232.04
CA ARG A 42 -62.38 -57.59 230.96
C ARG A 42 -62.70 -56.63 229.81
N GLU A 43 -63.12 -55.41 230.11
CA GLU A 43 -63.39 -54.35 229.13
C GLU A 43 -62.10 -53.96 228.41
N GLU A 44 -60.99 -53.77 229.14
CA GLU A 44 -59.67 -53.47 228.55
C GLU A 44 -59.19 -54.61 227.66
N ARG A 45 -59.30 -55.87 228.12
CA ARG A 45 -58.95 -57.02 227.27
C ARG A 45 -59.81 -57.06 226.02
N ASN A 46 -61.11 -56.83 226.13
CA ASN A 46 -62.01 -56.82 224.98
C ASN A 46 -61.65 -55.69 224.01
N PHE A 47 -61.38 -54.50 224.52
CA PHE A 47 -60.91 -53.36 223.74
C PHE A 47 -59.60 -53.70 222.99
N PHE A 48 -58.58 -54.22 223.68
CA PHE A 48 -57.32 -54.61 223.03
C PHE A 48 -57.48 -55.78 222.06
N MET A 49 -58.43 -56.70 222.30
CA MET A 49 -58.76 -57.76 221.36
C MET A 49 -59.39 -57.20 220.08
N LEU A 50 -60.35 -56.29 220.20
CA LEU A 50 -60.98 -55.60 219.06
C LEU A 50 -59.97 -54.73 218.30
N GLU A 51 -59.09 -54.01 219.00
CA GLU A 51 -58.01 -53.25 218.37
C GLU A 51 -57.04 -54.16 217.62
N ARG A 52 -56.66 -55.29 218.22
CA ARG A 52 -55.81 -56.29 217.57
C ARG A 52 -56.48 -56.87 216.32
N GLU A 53 -57.76 -57.23 216.40
CA GLU A 53 -58.52 -57.71 215.24
C GLU A 53 -58.66 -56.65 214.16
N LYS A 54 -58.89 -55.39 214.53
CA LYS A 54 -58.93 -54.25 213.61
C LYS A 54 -57.57 -54.03 212.94
N LEU A 55 -56.48 -54.11 213.71
CA LEU A 55 -55.12 -54.02 213.18
C LEU A 55 -54.80 -55.19 212.25
N TYR A 56 -55.21 -56.41 212.58
CA TYR A 56 -55.06 -57.57 211.69
C TYR A 56 -55.88 -57.42 210.41
N ALA A 57 -57.12 -56.94 210.49
CA ALA A 57 -57.95 -56.67 209.32
C ALA A 57 -57.31 -55.60 208.42
N LEU A 58 -56.85 -54.49 209.00
CA LEU A 58 -56.14 -53.44 208.27
C LEU A 58 -54.82 -53.94 207.66
N TRP A 59 -54.05 -54.74 208.40
CA TRP A 59 -52.83 -55.38 207.90
C TRP A 59 -53.11 -56.30 206.72
N ASN A 60 -54.13 -57.16 206.81
CA ASN A 60 -54.50 -58.07 205.72
C ASN A 60 -55.00 -57.30 204.49
N ILE A 61 -55.87 -56.30 204.69
CA ILE A 61 -56.35 -55.44 203.60
C ILE A 61 -55.18 -54.71 202.94
N THR A 62 -54.28 -54.11 203.70
CA THR A 62 -53.12 -53.40 203.14
C THR A 62 -52.13 -54.35 202.45
N LEU A 63 -51.97 -55.58 202.96
CA LEU A 63 -51.16 -56.60 202.32
C LEU A 63 -51.78 -57.07 200.99
N GLU A 64 -53.10 -57.27 200.94
CA GLU A 64 -53.85 -57.57 199.71
C GLU A 64 -53.80 -56.41 198.72
N GLN A 65 -53.99 -55.17 199.17
CA GLN A 65 -53.85 -53.97 198.33
C GLN A 65 -52.42 -53.82 197.79
N LEU A 66 -51.41 -54.08 198.61
CA LEU A 66 -50.01 -54.09 198.16
C LEU A 66 -49.77 -55.20 197.12
N ALA A 67 -50.34 -56.39 197.32
CA ALA A 67 -50.26 -57.49 196.36
C ALA A 67 -50.96 -57.12 195.05
N ALA A 68 -52.17 -56.55 195.12
CA ALA A 68 -52.94 -56.08 193.97
C ALA A 68 -52.18 -54.99 193.19
N ALA A 69 -51.65 -53.97 193.88
CA ALA A 69 -50.85 -52.91 193.27
C ALA A 69 -49.57 -53.44 192.62
N LYS A 70 -48.90 -54.42 193.25
CA LYS A 70 -47.74 -55.13 192.67
C LYS A 70 -48.12 -55.93 191.42
N THR A 71 -49.29 -56.55 191.38
CA THR A 71 -49.76 -57.25 190.18
C THR A 71 -50.19 -56.29 189.08
N GLU A 72 -50.83 -55.17 189.43
CA GLU A 72 -51.28 -54.14 188.48
C GLU A 72 -50.09 -53.44 187.83
N THR A 73 -49.07 -53.07 188.60
CA THR A 73 -47.82 -52.52 188.08
C THR A 73 -47.13 -53.49 187.12
N ARG A 74 -47.01 -54.77 187.49
CA ARG A 74 -46.47 -55.80 186.58
C ARG A 74 -47.30 -55.98 185.30
N LEU A 75 -48.62 -55.95 185.40
CA LEU A 75 -49.50 -56.03 184.23
C LEU A 75 -49.36 -54.79 183.35
N ALA A 76 -49.21 -53.60 183.94
CA ALA A 76 -48.95 -52.37 183.22
C ALA A 76 -47.59 -52.44 182.50
N ASP A 77 -46.55 -52.94 183.15
CA ASP A 77 -45.22 -53.14 182.54
C ASP A 77 -45.31 -54.09 181.34
N VAL A 78 -45.98 -55.25 181.48
CA VAL A 78 -46.16 -56.19 180.36
C VAL A 78 -46.96 -55.56 179.22
N ARG A 79 -48.01 -54.77 179.52
CA ARG A 79 -48.78 -54.05 178.50
C ARG A 79 -47.94 -52.99 177.80
N MET A 80 -47.08 -52.28 178.54
CA MET A 80 -46.15 -51.30 177.98
C MET A 80 -45.16 -52.00 177.04
N ASP A 81 -44.56 -53.10 177.48
CA ASP A 81 -43.64 -53.92 176.68
C ASP A 81 -44.31 -54.44 175.40
N ASP A 82 -45.53 -54.96 175.48
CA ASP A 82 -46.26 -55.47 174.31
C ASP A 82 -46.64 -54.34 173.33
N ASN A 83 -47.04 -53.17 173.85
CA ASN A 83 -47.29 -51.99 173.04
C ASN A 83 -46.00 -51.49 172.36
N GLU A 84 -44.87 -51.49 173.06
CA GLU A 84 -43.56 -51.14 172.49
C GLU A 84 -43.16 -52.11 171.38
N ARG A 85 -43.29 -53.43 171.60
CA ARG A 85 -43.05 -54.46 170.58
C ARG A 85 -43.96 -54.28 169.36
N SER A 86 -45.24 -53.97 169.56
CA SER A 86 -46.17 -53.69 168.45
C SER A 86 -45.74 -52.45 167.66
N ARG A 87 -45.39 -51.36 168.35
CA ARG A 87 -44.90 -50.12 167.73
C ARG A 87 -43.59 -50.33 166.99
N GLU A 88 -42.68 -51.15 167.51
CA GLU A 88 -41.43 -51.53 166.83
C GLU A 88 -41.69 -52.33 165.56
N GLY A 89 -42.62 -53.29 165.61
CA GLY A 89 -43.07 -54.06 164.45
C GLY A 89 -43.65 -53.16 163.36
N GLU A 90 -44.58 -52.28 163.71
CA GLU A 90 -45.16 -51.29 162.79
C GLU A 90 -44.09 -50.36 162.20
N MET A 91 -43.18 -49.84 163.04
CA MET A 91 -42.06 -49.02 162.59
C MET A 91 -41.17 -49.77 161.59
N HIS A 92 -40.94 -51.07 161.78
CA HIS A 92 -40.17 -51.88 160.84
C HIS A 92 -40.88 -52.04 159.49
N VAL A 93 -42.19 -52.30 159.50
CA VAL A 93 -43.02 -52.36 158.28
C VAL A 93 -43.03 -51.02 157.55
N TYR A 94 -43.22 -49.90 158.26
CA TYR A 94 -43.15 -48.57 157.66
C TYR A 94 -41.78 -48.27 157.06
N LYS A 95 -40.69 -48.61 157.75
CA LYS A 95 -39.32 -48.49 157.22
C LYS A 95 -39.14 -49.31 155.95
N GLN A 96 -39.66 -50.55 155.91
CA GLN A 96 -39.58 -51.40 154.72
C GLN A 96 -40.41 -50.83 153.56
N LYS A 97 -41.63 -50.34 153.82
CA LYS A 97 -42.48 -49.71 152.81
C LYS A 97 -41.86 -48.45 152.23
N LEU A 98 -41.23 -47.62 153.08
CA LEU A 98 -40.49 -46.45 152.63
C LEU A 98 -39.28 -46.84 151.76
N ARG A 99 -38.50 -47.85 152.18
CA ARG A 99 -37.40 -48.38 151.36
C ARG A 99 -37.90 -48.87 150.00
N PHE A 100 -38.97 -49.68 149.97
CA PHE A 100 -39.57 -50.17 148.74
C PHE A 100 -40.01 -49.01 147.84
N LEU A 101 -40.76 -48.03 148.37
CA LEU A 101 -41.23 -46.88 147.60
C LEU A 101 -40.07 -46.05 147.02
N MET A 102 -39.00 -45.83 147.79
CA MET A 102 -37.80 -45.13 147.31
C MET A 102 -37.10 -45.91 146.20
N THR A 103 -36.95 -47.23 146.34
CA THR A 103 -36.37 -48.07 145.28
C THR A 103 -37.26 -48.12 144.04
N GLU A 104 -38.58 -48.13 144.20
CA GLU A 104 -39.53 -48.13 143.10
C GLU A 104 -39.52 -46.78 142.36
N GLN A 105 -39.52 -45.66 143.09
CA GLN A 105 -39.40 -44.33 142.51
C GLN A 105 -38.06 -44.17 141.77
N SER A 106 -36.95 -44.59 142.38
CA SER A 106 -35.64 -44.57 141.74
C SER A 106 -35.62 -45.41 140.47
N ARG A 107 -36.21 -46.62 140.50
CA ARG A 107 -36.37 -47.49 139.33
C ARG A 107 -37.22 -46.84 138.24
N ARG A 108 -38.39 -46.29 138.57
CA ARG A 108 -39.27 -45.60 137.60
C ARG A 108 -38.55 -44.41 136.95
N VAL A 109 -37.82 -43.61 137.72
CA VAL A 109 -37.01 -42.50 137.18
C VAL A 109 -35.90 -43.03 136.26
N ALA A 110 -35.24 -44.13 136.62
CA ALA A 110 -34.23 -44.76 135.77
C ALA A 110 -34.84 -45.31 134.46
N GLU A 111 -36.01 -45.94 134.52
CA GLU A 111 -36.73 -46.45 133.35
C GLU A 111 -37.14 -45.33 132.39
N VAL A 112 -37.72 -44.23 132.90
CA VAL A 112 -38.07 -43.06 132.08
C VAL A 112 -36.83 -42.43 131.45
N ARG A 113 -35.73 -42.30 132.21
CA ARG A 113 -34.46 -41.79 131.67
C ARG A 113 -33.91 -42.69 130.57
N LEU A 114 -33.91 -44.01 130.77
CA LEU A 114 -33.48 -44.98 129.77
C LEU A 114 -34.35 -44.91 128.52
N HIS A 115 -35.67 -44.85 128.68
CA HIS A 115 -36.61 -44.74 127.56
C HIS A 115 -36.37 -43.45 126.76
N ASN A 116 -36.21 -42.31 127.43
CA ASN A 116 -35.90 -41.04 126.77
C ASN A 116 -34.55 -41.09 126.03
N LEU A 117 -33.52 -41.70 126.63
CA LEU A 117 -32.23 -41.89 125.96
C LEU A 117 -32.33 -42.79 124.72
N GLN A 118 -33.10 -43.88 124.79
CA GLN A 118 -33.35 -44.76 123.66
C GLN A 118 -34.10 -44.03 122.54
N GLN A 119 -35.14 -43.28 122.87
CA GLN A 119 -35.85 -42.45 121.90
C GLN A 119 -34.92 -41.44 121.25
N MET A 120 -34.17 -40.65 122.04
CA MET A 120 -33.21 -39.67 121.51
C MET A 120 -32.20 -40.33 120.57
N LYS A 121 -31.65 -41.49 120.93
CA LYS A 121 -30.73 -42.24 120.09
C LYS A 121 -31.39 -42.67 118.77
N SER A 122 -32.61 -43.22 118.82
CA SER A 122 -33.35 -43.61 117.61
C SER A 122 -33.65 -42.42 116.68
N PHE A 123 -33.99 -41.25 117.25
CA PHE A 123 -34.18 -40.02 116.49
C PHE A 123 -32.88 -39.53 115.86
N GLN A 124 -31.76 -39.61 116.60
CA GLN A 124 -30.44 -39.25 116.10
C GLN A 124 -30.00 -40.18 114.96
N GLU A 125 -30.19 -41.50 115.10
CA GLU A 125 -29.87 -42.48 114.06
C GLU A 125 -30.72 -42.28 112.81
N SER A 126 -32.02 -42.04 112.96
CA SER A 126 -32.92 -41.72 111.83
C SER A 126 -32.50 -40.43 111.11
N THR A 127 -32.21 -39.37 111.89
CA THR A 127 -31.73 -38.09 111.32
C THR A 127 -30.40 -38.26 110.61
N SER A 128 -29.45 -39.01 111.19
CA SER A 128 -28.15 -39.30 110.59
C SER A 128 -28.30 -40.11 109.30
N SER A 129 -29.20 -41.10 109.27
CA SER A 129 -29.51 -41.89 108.08
C SER A 129 -30.07 -41.01 106.95
N ILE A 130 -31.01 -40.12 107.26
CA ILE A 130 -31.56 -39.15 106.30
C ILE A 130 -30.48 -38.20 105.78
N GLN A 131 -29.65 -37.65 106.66
CA GLN A 131 -28.55 -36.78 106.26
C GLN A 131 -27.55 -37.50 105.35
N ASN A 132 -27.23 -38.75 105.64
CA ASN A 132 -26.32 -39.56 104.82
C ASN A 132 -26.92 -39.86 103.45
N SER A 133 -28.21 -40.20 103.36
CA SER A 133 -28.89 -40.45 102.07
C SER A 133 -28.99 -39.17 101.23
N MET A 134 -29.23 -38.02 101.85
CA MET A 134 -29.19 -36.71 101.18
C MET A 134 -27.78 -36.39 100.66
N ARG A 135 -26.74 -36.58 101.48
CA ARG A 135 -25.33 -36.38 101.04
C ARG A 135 -24.98 -37.27 99.85
N GLN A 136 -25.34 -38.56 99.90
CA GLN A 136 -25.11 -39.48 98.78
C GLN A 136 -25.86 -39.06 97.52
N THR A 137 -27.07 -38.52 97.66
CA THR A 137 -27.86 -38.04 96.52
C THR A 137 -27.25 -36.79 95.89
N ILE A 138 -26.79 -35.85 96.70
CA ILE A 138 -26.06 -34.67 96.24
C ILE A 138 -24.78 -35.09 95.51
N GLU A 139 -24.00 -35.99 96.10
CA GLU A 139 -22.75 -36.49 95.50
C GLU A 139 -23.01 -37.18 94.15
N ARG A 140 -24.03 -38.05 94.08
CA ARG A 140 -24.43 -38.70 92.82
C ARG A 140 -24.83 -37.67 91.76
N LYS A 141 -25.60 -36.65 92.13
CA LYS A 141 -26.01 -35.58 91.20
C LYS A 141 -24.82 -34.73 90.75
N ASN A 142 -23.88 -34.42 91.63
CA ASN A 142 -22.64 -33.74 91.26
C ASN A 142 -21.80 -34.57 90.28
N GLN A 143 -21.72 -35.88 90.47
CA GLN A 143 -21.04 -36.79 89.54
C GLN A 143 -21.75 -36.87 88.18
N GLU A 144 -23.09 -36.91 88.15
CA GLU A 144 -23.88 -36.84 86.90
C GLU A 144 -23.61 -35.52 86.15
N ILE A 145 -23.61 -34.39 86.85
CA ILE A 145 -23.30 -33.07 86.27
C ILE A 145 -21.87 -33.05 85.74
N SER A 146 -20.89 -33.51 86.52
CA SER A 146 -19.48 -33.56 86.10
C SER A 146 -19.28 -34.42 84.86
N LYS A 147 -19.88 -35.62 84.81
CA LYS A 147 -19.87 -36.49 83.62
C LYS A 147 -20.52 -35.82 82.42
N GLY A 148 -21.67 -35.16 82.60
CA GLY A 148 -22.35 -34.41 81.56
C GLY A 148 -21.49 -33.27 81.01
N GLN A 149 -20.85 -32.49 81.89
CA GLN A 149 -19.91 -31.44 81.50
C GLN A 149 -18.73 -32.01 80.70
N THR A 150 -18.07 -33.06 81.19
CA THR A 150 -16.97 -33.71 80.46
C THR A 150 -17.43 -34.25 79.09
N SER A 151 -18.63 -34.83 79.01
CA SER A 151 -19.21 -35.27 77.74
C SER A 151 -19.43 -34.12 76.76
N ILE A 152 -19.92 -32.97 77.22
CA ILE A 152 -20.10 -31.77 76.38
C ILE A 152 -18.74 -31.23 75.93
N TYR A 153 -17.76 -31.13 76.85
CA TYR A 153 -16.41 -30.67 76.50
C TYR A 153 -15.73 -31.56 75.48
N THR A 154 -15.86 -32.89 75.60
CA THR A 154 -15.31 -33.85 74.64
C THR A 154 -16.00 -33.74 73.28
N MET A 155 -17.34 -33.62 73.24
CA MET A 155 -18.08 -33.39 72.00
C MET A 155 -17.68 -32.06 71.32
N MET A 156 -17.56 -30.97 72.09
CA MET A 156 -17.14 -29.68 71.54
C MET A 156 -15.72 -29.73 70.99
N ARG A 157 -14.79 -30.40 71.70
CA ARG A 157 -13.42 -30.62 71.23
C ARG A 157 -13.39 -31.43 69.94
N GLN A 158 -14.22 -32.48 69.84
CA GLN A 158 -14.34 -33.29 68.65
C GLN A 158 -14.86 -32.48 67.46
N LEU A 159 -15.92 -31.69 67.65
CA LEU A 159 -16.45 -30.79 66.61
C LEU A 159 -15.41 -29.74 66.16
N GLN A 160 -14.64 -29.19 67.10
CA GLN A 160 -13.55 -28.27 66.76
C GLN A 160 -12.45 -28.94 65.93
N LEU A 161 -12.09 -30.18 66.26
CA LEU A 161 -11.10 -30.95 65.52
C LEU A 161 -11.61 -31.29 64.12
N GLU A 162 -12.85 -31.78 63.99
CA GLU A 162 -13.49 -32.06 62.70
C GLU A 162 -13.56 -30.80 61.83
N ASN A 163 -13.97 -29.67 62.40
CA ASN A 163 -14.00 -28.40 61.66
C ASN A 163 -12.59 -27.96 61.22
N ALA A 164 -11.56 -28.14 62.06
CA ALA A 164 -10.18 -27.86 61.69
C ALA A 164 -9.69 -28.77 60.55
N GLU A 165 -10.04 -30.07 60.59
CA GLU A 165 -9.76 -31.01 59.51
C GLU A 165 -10.47 -30.63 58.20
N HIS A 166 -11.76 -30.28 58.26
CA HIS A 166 -12.51 -29.82 57.10
C HIS A 166 -11.92 -28.54 56.49
N ALA A 167 -11.56 -27.56 57.33
CA ALA A 167 -10.90 -26.34 56.88
C ALA A 167 -9.53 -26.62 56.26
N SER A 168 -8.76 -27.56 56.82
CA SER A 168 -7.47 -27.97 56.28
C SER A 168 -7.61 -28.70 54.94
N LYS A 169 -8.57 -29.61 54.81
CA LYS A 169 -8.88 -30.30 53.54
C LYS A 169 -9.28 -29.29 52.47
N LEU A 170 -10.21 -28.39 52.79
CA LEU A 170 -10.66 -27.36 51.85
C LEU A 170 -9.50 -26.45 51.39
N ARG A 171 -8.62 -26.04 52.30
CA ARG A 171 -7.40 -25.30 51.93
C ARG A 171 -6.48 -26.11 51.02
N SER A 172 -6.28 -27.39 51.32
CA SER A 172 -5.47 -28.28 50.48
C SER A 172 -6.05 -28.42 49.07
N ASP A 173 -7.37 -28.60 48.95
CA ASP A 173 -8.07 -28.71 47.67
C ASP A 173 -7.94 -27.42 46.86
N PHE A 174 -8.15 -26.25 47.49
CA PHE A 174 -7.93 -24.97 46.83
C PHE A 174 -6.47 -24.77 46.38
N CYS A 175 -5.50 -25.14 47.20
CA CYS A 175 -4.09 -25.08 46.82
C CYS A 175 -3.78 -26.02 45.64
N ALA A 176 -4.37 -27.22 45.61
CA ALA A 176 -4.21 -28.16 44.50
C ALA A 176 -4.81 -27.60 43.21
N GLU A 177 -6.01 -27.01 43.29
CA GLU A 177 -6.69 -26.41 42.13
C GLU A 177 -5.94 -25.18 41.61
N LEU A 178 -5.45 -24.31 42.50
CA LEU A 178 -4.60 -23.16 42.11
C LEU A 178 -3.35 -23.63 41.38
N ARG A 179 -2.63 -24.63 41.91
CA ARG A 179 -1.46 -25.21 41.23
C ARG A 179 -1.82 -25.80 39.87
N ARG A 180 -2.99 -26.42 39.75
CA ARG A 180 -3.48 -27.01 38.50
C ARG A 180 -3.74 -25.90 37.47
N ILE A 181 -4.43 -24.83 37.87
CA ILE A 181 -4.71 -23.66 37.06
C ILE A 181 -3.39 -22.98 36.62
N ASP A 182 -2.49 -22.70 37.55
CA ASP A 182 -1.18 -22.10 37.27
C ASP A 182 -0.39 -22.95 36.26
N SER A 183 -0.32 -24.26 36.47
CA SER A 183 0.34 -25.18 35.54
C SER A 183 -0.29 -25.17 34.15
N THR A 184 -1.62 -25.09 34.05
CA THR A 184 -2.29 -24.98 32.76
C THR A 184 -2.01 -23.65 32.06
N PHE A 185 -1.99 -22.53 32.80
CA PHE A 185 -1.67 -21.22 32.22
C PHE A 185 -0.21 -21.15 31.75
N VAL A 186 0.74 -21.63 32.57
CA VAL A 186 2.15 -21.69 32.17
C VAL A 186 2.31 -22.50 30.88
N ARG A 187 1.64 -23.66 30.79
CA ARG A 187 1.66 -24.47 29.56
C ARG A 187 1.05 -23.74 28.36
N MET A 188 -0.12 -23.12 28.52
CA MET A 188 -0.76 -22.36 27.45
C MET A 188 0.10 -21.19 26.96
N MET A 189 0.75 -20.48 27.87
CA MET A 189 1.66 -19.38 27.53
C MET A 189 2.87 -19.90 26.75
N TYR A 190 3.49 -20.99 27.20
CA TYR A 190 4.60 -21.63 26.49
C TYR A 190 4.20 -22.12 25.08
N GLU A 191 3.03 -22.77 24.96
CA GLU A 191 2.51 -23.22 23.66
C GLU A 191 2.24 -22.06 22.71
N ARG A 192 1.69 -20.95 23.23
CA ARG A 192 1.46 -19.72 22.45
C ARG A 192 2.76 -19.06 22.00
N GLU A 193 3.74 -18.93 22.90
CA GLU A 193 5.07 -18.39 22.57
C GLU A 193 5.74 -19.22 21.48
N LYS A 194 5.73 -20.55 21.62
CA LYS A 194 6.29 -21.47 20.62
C LYS A 194 5.55 -21.40 19.28
N ALA A 195 4.23 -21.28 19.30
CA ALA A 195 3.45 -21.12 18.08
C ALA A 195 3.79 -19.79 17.36
N GLN A 196 3.96 -18.71 18.12
CA GLN A 196 4.38 -17.42 17.60
C GLN A 196 5.80 -17.47 17.03
N GLU A 197 6.75 -18.11 17.72
CA GLU A 197 8.12 -18.31 17.22
C GLU A 197 8.14 -19.06 15.87
N ILE A 198 7.31 -20.10 15.74
CA ILE A 198 7.15 -20.83 14.47
C ILE A 198 6.56 -19.93 13.38
N GLN A 199 5.55 -19.11 13.70
CA GLN A 199 4.95 -18.18 12.75
C GLN A 199 5.96 -17.14 12.28
N GLU A 200 6.68 -16.50 13.20
CA GLU A 200 7.72 -15.50 12.90
C GLU A 200 8.82 -16.12 12.02
N ALA A 201 9.28 -17.33 12.35
CA ALA A 201 10.26 -18.05 11.54
C ALA A 201 9.75 -18.35 10.13
N ALA A 202 8.48 -18.74 9.99
CA ALA A 202 7.84 -18.99 8.69
C ALA A 202 7.69 -17.69 7.87
N GLU A 203 7.31 -16.57 8.50
CA GLU A 203 7.21 -15.26 7.85
C GLU A 203 8.58 -14.74 7.39
N ILE A 204 9.62 -14.90 8.21
CA ILE A 204 11.00 -14.58 7.83
C ILE A 204 11.43 -15.43 6.62
N GLN A 205 11.18 -16.74 6.67
CA GLN A 205 11.53 -17.65 5.57
C GLN A 205 10.79 -17.27 4.29
N ARG A 206 9.49 -16.98 4.36
CA ARG A 206 8.69 -16.55 3.21
C ARG A 206 9.22 -15.25 2.61
N THR A 207 9.47 -14.25 3.45
CA THR A 207 10.04 -12.96 3.00
C THR A 207 11.41 -13.15 2.36
N GLN A 208 12.23 -14.05 2.91
CA GLN A 208 13.54 -14.38 2.35
C GLN A 208 13.41 -15.09 0.99
N GLN A 209 12.43 -15.98 0.82
CA GLN A 209 12.13 -16.62 -0.46
C GLN A 209 11.66 -15.59 -1.49
N GLU A 210 10.69 -14.73 -1.16
CA GLU A 210 10.19 -13.67 -2.04
C GLU A 210 11.33 -12.71 -2.47
N LYS A 211 12.21 -12.32 -1.54
CA LYS A 211 13.40 -11.52 -1.87
C LYS A 211 14.38 -12.28 -2.76
N SER A 212 14.62 -13.56 -2.51
CA SER A 212 15.52 -14.39 -3.33
C SER A 212 14.97 -14.59 -4.75
N GLU A 213 13.66 -14.78 -4.88
CA GLU A 213 12.96 -14.80 -6.17
C GLU A 213 13.10 -13.47 -6.89
N HIS A 214 12.88 -12.35 -6.20
CA HIS A 214 13.04 -11.01 -6.79
C HIS A 214 14.46 -10.75 -7.26
N ILE A 215 15.48 -11.12 -6.47
CA ILE A 215 16.89 -11.03 -6.87
C ILE A 215 17.14 -11.89 -8.12
N SER A 216 16.60 -13.11 -8.17
CA SER A 216 16.75 -14.01 -9.30
C SER A 216 16.08 -13.45 -10.57
N GLN A 217 14.89 -12.86 -10.44
CA GLN A 217 14.20 -12.17 -11.54
C GLN A 217 15.00 -10.98 -12.05
N LEU A 218 15.52 -10.15 -11.14
CA LEU A 218 16.35 -8.99 -11.50
C LEU A 218 17.64 -9.41 -12.19
N MET A 219 18.30 -10.47 -11.70
CA MET A 219 19.46 -11.07 -12.36
C MET A 219 19.14 -11.54 -13.77
N ASN A 220 18.04 -12.27 -13.96
CA ASN A 220 17.61 -12.74 -15.28
C ASN A 220 17.28 -11.57 -16.22
N LEU A 221 16.63 -10.53 -15.72
CA LEU A 221 16.34 -9.31 -16.49
C LEU A 221 17.64 -8.64 -16.93
N HIS A 222 18.57 -8.41 -16.00
CA HIS A 222 19.88 -7.83 -16.33
C HIS A 222 20.66 -8.69 -17.32
N GLN A 223 20.62 -10.01 -17.16
CA GLN A 223 21.29 -10.93 -18.09
C GLN A 223 20.66 -10.89 -19.49
N THR A 224 19.34 -10.76 -19.57
CA THR A 224 18.62 -10.57 -20.83
C THR A 224 18.97 -9.23 -21.47
N GLN A 225 18.92 -8.13 -20.71
CA GLN A 225 19.30 -6.80 -21.20
C GLN A 225 20.76 -6.73 -21.67
N LEU A 226 21.68 -7.38 -20.94
CA LEU A 226 23.08 -7.49 -21.37
C LEU A 226 23.22 -8.30 -22.66
N LYS A 227 22.40 -9.33 -22.84
CA LYS A 227 22.35 -10.09 -24.09
C LYS A 227 21.79 -9.23 -25.22
N ASP A 228 20.66 -8.57 -25.02
CA ASP A 228 20.04 -7.69 -26.01
C ASP A 228 20.99 -6.55 -26.42
N MET A 229 21.73 -5.96 -25.46
CA MET A 229 22.75 -4.95 -25.74
C MET A 229 23.90 -5.52 -26.57
N LYS A 230 24.38 -6.73 -26.24
CA LYS A 230 25.39 -7.42 -27.05
C LYS A 230 24.87 -7.70 -28.46
N ASP A 231 23.65 -8.19 -28.59
CA ASP A 231 23.02 -8.51 -29.86
C ASP A 231 22.84 -7.22 -30.69
N TYR A 232 22.41 -6.11 -30.09
CA TYR A 232 22.33 -4.79 -30.73
C TYR A 232 23.70 -4.29 -31.24
N PHE A 233 24.76 -4.38 -30.42
CA PHE A 233 26.09 -4.00 -30.87
C PHE A 233 26.63 -4.94 -31.96
N ASN A 234 26.33 -6.24 -31.88
CA ASN A 234 26.66 -7.20 -32.92
C ASN A 234 25.92 -6.87 -34.22
N GLU A 235 24.65 -6.49 -34.16
CA GLU A 235 23.85 -6.05 -35.31
C GLU A 235 24.39 -4.77 -35.93
N ILE A 236 24.72 -3.75 -35.13
CA ILE A 236 25.39 -2.54 -35.62
C ILE A 236 26.73 -2.90 -36.26
N THR A 237 27.52 -3.77 -35.63
CA THR A 237 28.82 -4.18 -36.16
C THR A 237 28.66 -4.93 -37.47
N ALA A 238 27.68 -5.84 -37.56
CA ALA A 238 27.37 -6.57 -38.78
C ALA A 238 26.83 -5.65 -39.89
N ASN A 239 25.96 -4.69 -39.55
CA ASN A 239 25.47 -3.70 -40.49
C ASN A 239 26.59 -2.76 -40.96
N ASN A 240 27.43 -2.25 -40.06
CA ASN A 240 28.61 -1.46 -40.40
C ASN A 240 29.54 -2.27 -41.30
N PHE A 241 29.74 -3.56 -41.02
CA PHE A 241 30.52 -4.45 -41.86
C PHE A 241 29.88 -4.65 -43.24
N ALA A 242 28.55 -4.78 -43.32
CA ALA A 242 27.82 -4.87 -44.58
C ALA A 242 27.93 -3.57 -45.40
N VAL A 243 27.80 -2.40 -44.76
CA VAL A 243 28.01 -1.09 -45.40
C VAL A 243 29.45 -0.93 -45.88
N ILE A 244 30.43 -1.29 -45.05
CA ILE A 244 31.85 -1.28 -45.45
C ILE A 244 32.05 -2.20 -46.65
N SER A 245 31.49 -3.41 -46.64
CA SER A 245 31.59 -4.36 -47.74
C SER A 245 30.93 -3.82 -49.02
N ALA A 246 29.75 -3.22 -48.92
CA ALA A 246 29.05 -2.60 -50.05
C ALA A 246 29.83 -1.42 -50.63
N LEU A 247 30.40 -0.56 -49.79
CA LEU A 247 31.26 0.54 -50.22
C LEU A 247 32.56 0.04 -50.85
N GLN A 248 33.13 -1.06 -50.33
CA GLN A 248 34.30 -1.70 -50.94
C GLN A 248 33.96 -2.29 -52.32
N GLU A 249 32.79 -2.90 -52.48
CA GLU A 249 32.29 -3.41 -53.76
C GLU A 249 32.00 -2.27 -54.75
N GLU A 250 31.40 -1.17 -54.28
CA GLU A 250 31.18 0.03 -55.09
C GLU A 250 32.51 0.69 -55.51
N LEU A 251 33.49 0.76 -54.61
CA LEU A 251 34.84 1.22 -54.94
C LEU A 251 35.52 0.30 -55.95
N ALA A 252 35.35 -1.02 -55.85
CA ALA A 252 35.87 -1.95 -56.85
C ALA A 252 35.19 -1.73 -58.21
N ARG A 253 33.87 -1.54 -58.24
CA ARG A 253 33.11 -1.25 -59.45
C ARG A 253 33.45 0.11 -60.07
N LEU A 254 33.68 1.14 -59.24
CA LEU A 254 34.13 2.45 -59.70
C LEU A 254 35.55 2.39 -60.25
N ARG A 255 36.45 1.61 -59.63
CA ARG A 255 37.78 1.33 -60.19
C ARG A 255 37.70 0.59 -61.53
N GLU A 256 36.78 -0.35 -61.68
CA GLU A 256 36.54 -1.05 -62.95
C GLU A 256 36.01 -0.08 -64.03
N LYS A 257 35.02 0.76 -63.69
CA LYS A 257 34.55 1.84 -64.58
C LYS A 257 35.63 2.87 -64.90
N GLU A 258 36.48 3.23 -63.94
CA GLU A 258 37.62 4.10 -64.19
C GLU A 258 38.62 3.45 -65.14
N GLN A 259 38.86 2.13 -65.01
CA GLN A 259 39.67 1.38 -65.98
C GLN A 259 39.03 1.35 -67.38
N GLU A 260 37.71 1.16 -67.48
CA GLU A 260 36.99 1.23 -68.75
C GLU A 260 37.03 2.64 -69.37
N LEU A 261 36.76 3.68 -68.59
CA LEU A 261 36.82 5.08 -69.03
C LEU A 261 38.24 5.50 -69.38
N THR A 262 39.26 5.05 -68.66
CA THR A 262 40.66 5.31 -69.05
C THR A 262 41.02 4.57 -70.34
N LEU A 263 40.50 3.37 -70.59
CA LEU A 263 40.59 2.70 -71.90
C LEU A 263 39.87 3.47 -73.00
N GLU A 264 38.71 4.05 -72.73
CA GLU A 264 37.94 4.84 -73.69
C GLU A 264 38.60 6.21 -73.96
N VAL A 265 39.08 6.90 -72.93
CA VAL A 265 39.87 8.13 -73.03
C VAL A 265 41.18 7.87 -73.78
N THR A 266 41.87 6.75 -73.55
CA THR A 266 43.07 6.42 -74.32
C THR A 266 42.77 6.09 -75.78
N LYS A 267 41.61 5.50 -76.10
CA LYS A 267 41.13 5.33 -77.49
C LYS A 267 40.77 6.67 -78.13
N GLY A 268 39.95 7.50 -77.49
CA GLY A 268 39.61 8.84 -77.97
C GLY A 268 40.84 9.74 -78.14
N ARG A 269 41.81 9.65 -77.22
CA ARG A 269 43.09 10.39 -77.31
C ARG A 269 44.02 9.87 -78.42
N LYS A 270 43.85 8.62 -78.89
CA LYS A 270 44.50 8.11 -80.11
C LYS A 270 43.81 8.62 -81.37
N GLU A 271 42.49 8.77 -81.36
CA GLU A 271 41.72 9.33 -82.48
C GLU A 271 41.95 10.84 -82.64
N VAL A 272 41.97 11.60 -81.53
CA VAL A 272 42.34 13.03 -81.53
C VAL A 272 43.75 13.22 -82.09
N ARG A 273 44.73 12.38 -81.70
CA ARG A 273 46.09 12.45 -82.27
C ARG A 273 46.14 12.17 -83.77
N LYS A 274 45.34 11.23 -84.28
CA LYS A 274 45.23 10.98 -85.73
C LYS A 274 44.63 12.18 -86.47
N LEU A 275 43.60 12.81 -85.89
CA LEU A 275 42.97 14.00 -86.45
C LEU A 275 43.93 15.21 -86.42
N GLU A 276 44.66 15.40 -85.34
CA GLU A 276 45.71 16.43 -85.22
C GLU A 276 46.81 16.26 -86.28
N GLU A 277 47.27 15.02 -86.56
CA GLU A 277 48.22 14.75 -87.65
C GLU A 277 47.65 15.08 -89.04
N THR A 278 46.37 14.81 -89.30
CA THR A 278 45.74 15.14 -90.59
C THR A 278 45.53 16.64 -90.78
N VAL A 279 45.21 17.37 -89.70
CA VAL A 279 45.03 18.83 -89.73
C VAL A 279 46.38 19.55 -89.86
N LEU A 280 47.45 19.04 -89.24
CA LEU A 280 48.79 19.61 -89.37
C LEU A 280 49.32 19.50 -90.81
N LYS A 281 49.17 18.31 -91.43
CA LYS A 281 49.54 18.10 -92.84
C LYS A 281 48.73 18.98 -93.80
N GLY A 282 47.44 19.18 -93.54
CA GLY A 282 46.60 20.09 -94.33
C GLY A 282 46.98 21.57 -94.19
N LYS A 283 47.48 22.00 -93.03
CA LYS A 283 47.94 23.39 -92.83
C LYS A 283 49.27 23.68 -93.53
N GLU A 284 50.22 22.76 -93.50
CA GLU A 284 51.53 22.93 -94.15
C GLU A 284 51.41 23.03 -95.67
N GLU A 285 50.53 22.23 -96.29
CA GLU A 285 50.28 22.27 -97.74
C GLU A 285 49.54 23.56 -98.19
N ALA A 286 48.68 24.12 -97.35
CA ALA A 286 47.96 25.36 -97.65
C ALA A 286 48.84 26.61 -97.54
N GLU A 287 49.75 26.67 -96.55
CA GLU A 287 50.68 27.80 -96.40
C GLU A 287 51.73 27.88 -97.52
N GLN A 288 52.13 26.74 -98.09
CA GLN A 288 53.12 26.70 -99.15
C GLN A 288 52.55 27.21 -100.49
N ARG A 289 51.32 26.80 -100.84
CA ARG A 289 50.60 27.31 -102.03
C ARG A 289 50.34 28.82 -101.99
N LEU A 290 49.96 29.35 -100.83
CA LEU A 290 49.73 30.78 -100.62
C LEU A 290 51.02 31.65 -100.76
N ARG A 291 52.20 31.09 -100.49
CA ARG A 291 53.48 31.81 -100.66
C ARG A 291 53.91 31.89 -102.13
N ASP A 292 53.62 30.88 -102.93
CA ASP A 292 53.99 30.84 -104.35
C ASP A 292 53.06 31.72 -105.21
N ASP A 293 51.75 31.74 -104.91
CA ASP A 293 50.78 32.61 -105.59
C ASP A 293 51.04 34.11 -105.31
N ARG A 294 51.52 34.45 -104.12
CA ARG A 294 51.81 35.85 -103.75
C ARG A 294 53.05 36.40 -104.46
N LYS A 295 54.03 35.55 -104.78
CA LYS A 295 55.22 35.92 -105.55
C LYS A 295 54.89 36.09 -107.04
N SER A 296 54.06 35.22 -107.62
CA SER A 296 53.66 35.35 -109.03
C SER A 296 52.81 36.60 -109.28
N ALA A 297 51.89 36.93 -108.36
CA ALA A 297 51.05 38.12 -108.46
C ALA A 297 51.84 39.45 -108.37
N GLN A 298 52.93 39.50 -107.61
CA GLN A 298 53.78 40.69 -107.51
C GLN A 298 54.58 40.96 -108.81
N GLU A 299 55.07 39.92 -109.47
CA GLU A 299 55.80 40.08 -110.74
C GLU A 299 54.87 40.53 -111.88
N ILE A 300 53.64 39.99 -111.94
CA ILE A 300 52.62 40.38 -112.91
C ILE A 300 52.22 41.86 -112.74
N LYS A 301 52.08 42.35 -111.50
CA LYS A 301 51.76 43.76 -111.24
C LYS A 301 52.87 44.72 -111.70
N ARG A 302 54.14 44.34 -111.53
CA ARG A 302 55.29 45.16 -111.95
C ARG A 302 55.39 45.25 -113.47
N GLN A 303 55.08 44.18 -114.18
CA GLN A 303 55.07 44.15 -115.65
C GLN A 303 53.89 44.95 -116.24
N LEU A 304 52.73 44.92 -115.58
CA LEU A 304 51.56 45.72 -115.98
C LEU A 304 51.83 47.23 -115.91
N ASP A 305 52.43 47.73 -114.82
CA ASP A 305 52.73 49.17 -114.67
C ASP A 305 53.71 49.70 -115.74
N LEU A 306 54.64 48.86 -116.21
CA LEU A 306 55.59 49.22 -117.27
C LEU A 306 54.88 49.30 -118.64
N CYS A 307 53.99 48.35 -118.93
CA CYS A 307 53.17 48.35 -120.14
C CYS A 307 52.21 49.54 -120.19
N THR A 308 51.56 49.88 -119.08
CA THR A 308 50.60 51.01 -119.02
C THR A 308 51.27 52.36 -119.29
N LYS A 309 52.51 52.57 -118.86
CA LYS A 309 53.27 53.79 -119.16
C LYS A 309 53.67 53.89 -120.63
N ARG A 310 54.02 52.76 -121.25
CA ARG A 310 54.41 52.69 -122.67
C ARG A 310 53.20 52.92 -123.60
N LEU A 311 52.03 52.43 -123.21
CA LEU A 311 50.77 52.61 -123.93
C LEU A 311 50.32 54.08 -123.93
N LYS A 312 50.44 54.79 -122.79
CA LYS A 312 50.14 56.24 -122.70
C LYS A 312 51.06 57.13 -123.54
N TYR A 313 52.32 56.72 -123.78
CA TYR A 313 53.23 57.46 -124.65
C TYR A 313 52.88 57.25 -126.14
N ASN A 314 52.58 56.01 -126.54
CA ASN A 314 52.15 55.68 -127.89
C ASN A 314 50.79 56.32 -128.25
N ASP A 315 49.85 56.41 -127.31
CA ASP A 315 48.56 57.10 -127.51
C ASP A 315 48.75 58.58 -127.89
N LYS A 316 49.66 59.28 -127.19
CA LYS A 316 49.97 60.68 -127.48
C LYS A 316 50.66 60.86 -128.83
N TYR A 317 51.49 59.88 -129.23
CA TYR A 317 52.17 59.89 -130.52
C TYR A 317 51.21 59.59 -131.68
N ALA A 318 50.28 58.65 -131.49
CA ALA A 318 49.23 58.32 -132.45
C ALA A 318 48.27 59.52 -132.67
N HIS A 319 47.86 60.19 -131.59
CA HIS A 319 46.97 61.36 -131.71
C HIS A 319 47.63 62.55 -132.41
N GLY A 320 48.95 62.75 -132.25
CA GLY A 320 49.70 63.75 -133.02
C GLY A 320 49.81 63.42 -134.52
N LEU A 321 49.93 62.14 -134.86
CA LEU A 321 49.93 61.67 -136.25
C LEU A 321 48.55 61.79 -136.90
N GLU A 322 47.47 61.55 -136.16
CA GLU A 322 46.09 61.72 -136.65
C GLU A 322 45.82 63.18 -137.07
N ILE A 323 46.16 64.16 -136.23
CA ILE A 323 45.97 65.58 -136.56
C ILE A 323 46.81 66.01 -137.77
N SER A 324 48.03 65.47 -137.91
CA SER A 324 48.87 65.74 -139.08
C SER A 324 48.32 65.10 -140.36
N ASN A 325 47.70 63.91 -140.27
CA ASN A 325 47.06 63.27 -141.40
C ASN A 325 45.79 64.02 -141.82
N GLU A 326 44.97 64.47 -140.87
CA GLU A 326 43.78 65.29 -141.15
C GLU A 326 44.14 66.57 -141.92
N ALA A 327 45.23 67.25 -141.52
CA ALA A 327 45.73 68.44 -142.20
C ALA A 327 46.26 68.14 -143.63
N LEU A 328 46.85 66.96 -143.85
CA LEU A 328 47.28 66.51 -145.17
C LEU A 328 46.09 66.14 -146.07
N PHE A 329 45.06 65.49 -145.51
CA PHE A 329 43.81 65.20 -146.23
C PHE A 329 43.12 66.48 -146.73
N GLN A 330 43.01 67.51 -145.87
CA GLN A 330 42.44 68.80 -146.28
C GLN A 330 43.25 69.50 -147.39
N LYS A 331 44.58 69.37 -147.39
CA LYS A 331 45.44 69.88 -148.48
C LYS A 331 45.24 69.11 -149.78
N VAL A 332 45.11 67.78 -149.73
CA VAL A 332 44.86 66.95 -150.92
C VAL A 332 43.50 67.29 -151.52
N GLU A 333 42.49 67.51 -150.69
CA GLU A 333 41.15 67.87 -151.14
C GLU A 333 41.12 69.25 -151.85
N LEU A 334 41.86 70.23 -151.32
CA LEU A 334 42.05 71.53 -151.98
C LEU A 334 42.75 71.40 -153.34
N VAL A 335 43.84 70.63 -153.42
CA VAL A 335 44.58 70.40 -154.67
C VAL A 335 43.75 69.63 -155.69
N GLN A 336 42.89 68.71 -155.24
CA GLN A 336 41.95 68.01 -156.11
C GLN A 336 40.88 68.94 -156.66
N ARG A 337 40.32 69.85 -155.84
CA ARG A 337 39.40 70.88 -156.32
C ARG A 337 40.07 71.80 -157.34
N GLU A 338 41.30 72.24 -157.08
CA GLU A 338 42.05 73.08 -158.04
C GLU A 338 42.31 72.34 -159.36
N ARG A 339 42.72 71.06 -159.30
CA ARG A 339 42.89 70.20 -160.48
C ARG A 339 41.58 70.05 -161.25
N ASP A 340 40.46 69.86 -160.58
CA ASP A 340 39.16 69.61 -161.23
C ASP A 340 38.59 70.89 -161.86
N VAL A 341 38.80 72.05 -161.24
CA VAL A 341 38.51 73.35 -161.85
C VAL A 341 39.40 73.59 -163.08
N LEU A 342 40.69 73.23 -163.01
CA LEU A 342 41.62 73.38 -164.15
C LEU A 342 41.27 72.42 -165.30
N LYS A 343 40.89 71.18 -164.99
CA LYS A 343 40.34 70.22 -165.97
C LYS A 343 39.07 70.76 -166.60
N GLY A 344 38.17 71.34 -165.80
CA GLY A 344 36.94 71.97 -166.27
C GLY A 344 37.23 73.11 -167.25
N SER A 345 38.15 74.02 -166.91
CA SER A 345 38.49 75.17 -167.76
C SER A 345 39.21 74.77 -169.05
N PHE A 346 40.06 73.75 -168.99
CA PHE A 346 40.75 73.21 -170.15
C PHE A 346 39.78 72.51 -171.11
N THR A 347 38.84 71.73 -170.57
CA THR A 347 37.79 71.07 -171.37
C THR A 347 36.87 72.09 -172.02
N LYS A 348 36.50 73.16 -171.30
CA LYS A 348 35.72 74.28 -171.84
C LYS A 348 36.47 75.00 -172.97
N SER A 349 37.77 75.25 -172.79
CA SER A 349 38.61 75.88 -173.80
C SER A 349 38.80 75.02 -175.06
N ILE A 350 38.89 73.69 -174.92
CA ILE A 350 38.93 72.76 -176.06
C ILE A 350 37.60 72.76 -176.81
N VAL A 351 36.47 72.70 -176.11
CA VAL A 351 35.14 72.72 -176.74
C VAL A 351 34.91 74.04 -177.48
N ASP A 352 35.33 75.17 -176.91
CA ASP A 352 35.20 76.47 -177.58
C ASP A 352 36.16 76.60 -178.78
N MET A 353 37.37 76.03 -178.70
CA MET A 353 38.29 75.96 -179.83
C MET A 353 37.75 75.05 -180.95
N GLN A 354 37.11 73.92 -180.59
CA GLN A 354 36.44 73.03 -181.54
C GLN A 354 35.21 73.67 -182.16
N LYS A 355 34.40 74.44 -181.42
CA LYS A 355 33.29 75.23 -181.99
C LYS A 355 33.79 76.27 -182.97
N LYS A 356 34.90 76.95 -182.66
CA LYS A 356 35.53 77.94 -183.56
C LYS A 356 36.12 77.27 -184.81
N SER A 357 36.73 76.09 -184.66
CA SER A 357 37.23 75.27 -185.77
C SER A 357 36.11 74.72 -186.64
N ASN A 358 35.03 74.21 -186.03
CA ASN A 358 33.86 73.68 -186.73
C ASN A 358 33.07 74.77 -187.45
N MET A 359 32.97 75.98 -186.89
CA MET A 359 32.45 77.14 -187.63
C MET A 359 33.32 77.47 -188.84
N HIS A 360 34.65 77.41 -188.70
CA HIS A 360 35.55 77.57 -189.84
C HIS A 360 35.39 76.45 -190.88
N LYS A 361 35.17 75.21 -190.42
CA LYS A 361 34.92 74.03 -191.25
C LYS A 361 33.58 74.12 -191.98
N LEU A 362 32.54 74.63 -191.33
CA LEU A 362 31.22 74.86 -191.93
C LEU A 362 31.28 75.95 -193.00
N ILE A 363 32.03 77.03 -192.75
CA ILE A 363 32.26 78.08 -193.75
C ILE A 363 33.07 77.53 -194.95
N LEU A 364 34.03 76.64 -194.70
CA LEU A 364 34.76 75.90 -195.74
C LEU A 364 33.86 74.89 -196.48
N GLU A 365 32.97 74.19 -195.80
CA GLU A 365 32.00 73.26 -196.40
C GLU A 365 30.95 73.97 -197.23
N MET A 366 30.45 75.13 -196.79
CA MET A 366 29.58 75.95 -197.62
C MET A 366 30.33 76.39 -198.88
N LYS A 367 31.59 76.85 -198.75
CA LYS A 367 32.46 77.12 -199.93
C LYS A 367 32.73 75.86 -200.77
N LEU A 368 32.83 74.67 -200.18
CA LEU A 368 33.08 73.40 -200.88
C LEU A 368 31.82 72.85 -201.55
N ASN A 369 30.63 73.11 -201.01
CA ASN A 369 29.36 72.76 -201.64
C ASN A 369 29.02 73.69 -202.79
N SER A 370 29.40 74.98 -202.67
CA SER A 370 29.48 75.89 -203.81
C SER A 370 30.38 75.34 -204.92
N MET A 371 31.38 74.51 -204.59
CA MET A 371 32.29 73.85 -205.55
C MET A 371 31.89 72.41 -205.94
N SER A 372 31.12 71.68 -205.12
CA SER A 372 30.73 70.27 -205.34
C SER A 372 29.45 70.13 -206.16
N LYS A 373 28.51 71.07 -206.02
CA LYS A 373 27.39 71.21 -206.97
C LYS A 373 27.90 71.55 -208.39
N LEU A 374 29.11 72.10 -208.50
CA LEU A 374 29.87 72.31 -209.75
C LEU A 374 30.63 71.06 -210.25
N ARG A 375 30.81 69.97 -209.46
CA ARG A 375 31.69 68.81 -209.79
C ARG A 375 31.00 67.50 -210.21
N ASN A 376 29.76 67.19 -209.78
CA ASN A 376 29.09 65.91 -210.16
C ASN A 376 27.95 66.03 -211.18
N TYR A 377 27.88 67.16 -211.84
CA TYR A 377 27.44 67.31 -213.22
C TYR A 377 28.26 66.47 -214.25
N ARG A 378 29.06 65.44 -213.85
CA ARG A 378 30.14 64.87 -214.72
C ARG A 378 30.28 63.33 -214.81
N LYS A 379 29.69 62.49 -213.96
CA LYS A 379 29.87 61.02 -213.96
C LYS A 379 28.64 60.34 -213.32
N THR A 380 27.56 59.87 -213.98
CA THR A 380 27.46 59.02 -215.18
C THR A 380 28.44 57.86 -215.18
N SER A 381 27.90 56.68 -215.50
CA SER A 381 28.62 55.48 -215.88
C SER A 381 29.33 54.80 -214.71
N THR A 382 29.13 53.53 -214.40
CA THR A 382 28.72 52.33 -215.15
C THR A 382 28.86 51.20 -214.12
N GLY A 383 28.04 50.15 -214.13
CA GLY A 383 28.44 48.87 -214.74
C GLY A 383 29.61 48.21 -213.99
N ASP A 384 29.58 46.97 -213.51
CA ASP A 384 29.03 45.81 -214.20
C ASP A 384 29.29 44.48 -213.43
N GLN A 385 28.33 43.54 -213.61
CA GLN A 385 28.51 42.08 -213.79
C GLN A 385 28.85 41.16 -212.58
N GLU A 386 28.28 39.96 -212.42
CA GLU A 386 27.53 39.15 -213.37
C GLU A 386 26.56 38.16 -212.66
N LYS A 387 25.26 38.33 -212.95
CA LYS A 387 24.29 37.26 -213.18
C LYS A 387 24.14 37.14 -214.70
N LEU A 388 24.90 36.23 -215.30
CA LEU A 388 24.67 35.60 -216.60
C LEU A 388 24.20 34.17 -216.23
N LYS A 389 23.14 33.51 -216.71
CA LYS A 389 22.32 33.58 -217.91
C LYS A 389 20.94 33.02 -217.55
N ARG A 390 19.88 33.76 -217.85
CA ARG A 390 18.54 33.24 -218.22
C ARG A 390 17.79 34.43 -218.82
N ASN A 391 18.08 34.76 -220.07
CA ASN A 391 17.63 34.13 -221.31
C ASN A 391 16.28 34.71 -221.75
N LEU A 392 16.23 34.92 -223.07
CA LEU A 392 15.24 35.66 -223.81
C LEU A 392 13.79 35.22 -223.57
N GLN A 393 12.96 36.15 -224.02
CA GLN A 393 11.59 36.00 -224.47
C GLN A 393 10.49 36.15 -223.44
N PHE A 394 9.62 37.06 -223.87
CA PHE A 394 8.20 37.13 -223.63
C PHE A 394 7.82 37.46 -222.20
N GLN A 395 7.62 38.75 -221.96
CA GLN A 395 6.45 39.53 -222.36
C GLN A 395 5.42 39.47 -221.25
N SER A 396 4.85 40.66 -221.03
CA SER A 396 3.50 40.87 -220.57
C SER A 396 3.08 40.04 -219.36
N SER A 397 3.10 40.69 -218.21
CA SER A 397 1.84 41.19 -217.66
C SER A 397 2.12 41.79 -216.31
N LEU A 398 2.03 43.11 -216.22
CA LEU A 398 0.78 43.86 -216.13
C LEU A 398 0.36 43.99 -214.68
N ARG A 399 0.03 45.24 -214.40
CA ARG A 399 -0.66 45.81 -213.23
C ARG A 399 0.35 46.33 -212.21
N GLY A 400 0.52 47.62 -212.01
CA GLY A 400 -0.19 48.78 -212.55
C GLY A 400 -0.40 49.81 -211.44
N SER A 401 -0.27 51.09 -211.80
CA SER A 401 -0.95 52.23 -211.17
C SER A 401 -0.45 52.60 -209.74
N ILE A 402 -0.06 53.83 -209.41
CA ILE A 402 -0.88 55.01 -209.05
C ILE A 402 0.16 55.97 -208.40
N SER A 403 0.39 57.18 -208.89
CA SER A 403 -0.35 58.44 -208.68
C SER A 403 -0.38 58.96 -207.23
N SER A 404 0.05 60.22 -207.12
CA SER A 404 -0.56 61.34 -206.35
C SER A 404 -0.69 61.29 -204.83
N GLU A 405 -0.41 62.48 -204.26
CA GLU A 405 -1.08 63.14 -203.13
C GLU A 405 -0.89 62.63 -201.69
N GLY A 406 -0.91 63.61 -200.77
CA GLY A 406 -1.14 63.45 -199.33
C GLY A 406 0.16 63.34 -198.54
N ASP A 407 0.72 64.40 -197.95
CA ASP A 407 0.13 65.39 -197.05
C ASP A 407 -0.38 64.83 -195.71
N SER A 408 -0.13 65.62 -194.67
CA SER A 408 -0.56 65.51 -193.29
C SER A 408 0.12 64.49 -192.38
N SER A 409 0.41 64.78 -191.11
CA SER A 409 0.52 66.00 -190.31
C SER A 409 0.62 65.55 -188.84
N ARG A 410 1.18 66.41 -187.98
CA ARG A 410 0.90 66.53 -186.53
C ARG A 410 1.36 65.37 -185.63
N GLY A 411 1.87 65.58 -184.41
CA GLY A 411 2.01 66.78 -183.58
C GLY A 411 3.40 66.83 -182.90
N SER A 412 3.89 68.01 -182.50
CA SER A 412 3.52 68.71 -181.25
C SER A 412 4.17 68.00 -180.05
N ALA A 413 4.82 68.61 -179.07
CA ALA A 413 5.09 69.99 -178.67
C ALA A 413 6.37 69.89 -177.82
N ALA A 414 7.22 70.92 -177.77
CA ALA A 414 7.23 71.86 -176.64
C ALA A 414 6.90 71.23 -175.29
N GLU A 415 7.86 71.45 -174.39
CA GLU A 415 7.67 71.63 -172.96
C GLU A 415 6.94 70.55 -172.16
N GLU A 416 7.75 70.01 -171.24
CA GLU A 416 7.34 69.61 -169.90
C GLU A 416 6.30 68.45 -169.91
N PRO A 417 5.70 68.06 -168.77
CA PRO A 417 6.05 68.24 -167.37
C PRO A 417 5.98 66.88 -166.62
N TYR A 418 6.28 66.97 -165.33
CA TYR A 418 5.58 66.25 -164.26
C TYR A 418 5.76 64.74 -164.11
N VAL A 419 6.14 64.45 -162.85
CA VAL A 419 5.54 63.44 -161.98
C VAL A 419 6.05 62.04 -162.19
N SER A 420 6.73 61.59 -161.14
CA SER A 420 6.12 60.62 -160.23
C SER A 420 7.29 60.02 -159.48
N ASP A 421 7.35 59.99 -158.18
CA ASP A 421 6.42 60.33 -157.13
C ASP A 421 7.16 59.94 -155.86
N ASN A 422 6.77 60.56 -154.76
CA ASN A 422 6.78 59.97 -153.43
C ASN A 422 8.15 59.76 -152.77
N ASP A 423 8.39 60.17 -151.54
CA ASP A 423 7.63 60.86 -150.50
C ASP A 423 8.74 61.45 -149.62
N ASP A 424 8.67 62.73 -149.22
CA ASP A 424 8.01 63.17 -147.98
C ASP A 424 8.59 62.47 -146.74
N GLN A 425 9.22 63.26 -145.85
CA GLN A 425 8.64 63.65 -144.54
C GLN A 425 8.69 62.49 -143.55
N ASP A 426 8.61 62.65 -142.26
CA ASP A 426 8.85 63.69 -141.29
C ASP A 426 8.95 62.87 -139.98
N ASP A 427 9.26 63.58 -138.91
CA ASP A 427 8.58 63.40 -137.63
C ASP A 427 8.79 62.16 -136.74
N ASP A 428 9.00 62.58 -135.50
CA ASP A 428 8.35 62.09 -134.30
C ASP A 428 8.53 60.63 -133.89
N GLY A 429 9.36 60.49 -132.86
CA GLY A 429 8.77 60.56 -131.54
C GLY A 429 8.27 59.27 -130.90
N ASN A 430 8.30 59.34 -129.57
CA ASN A 430 7.40 58.68 -128.64
C ASN A 430 7.57 57.18 -128.30
N LEU A 431 7.83 57.03 -126.99
CA LEU A 431 6.99 56.32 -126.02
C LEU A 431 7.04 54.79 -125.89
N ARG A 432 7.31 54.45 -124.62
CA ARG A 432 6.53 53.59 -123.72
C ARG A 432 6.59 52.07 -123.83
N SER A 433 6.37 51.56 -122.61
CA SER A 433 5.64 50.35 -122.22
C SER A 433 6.32 49.05 -122.59
N GLY A 434 6.72 48.29 -121.58
CA GLY A 434 5.80 47.39 -120.89
C GLY A 434 6.26 45.97 -121.28
N VAL A 435 5.89 44.87 -120.65
CA VAL A 435 4.71 44.44 -119.92
C VAL A 435 5.10 43.05 -119.35
N ASP A 436 4.49 42.65 -118.22
CA ASP A 436 4.23 41.26 -117.77
C ASP A 436 5.39 40.27 -117.58
N SER A 437 5.32 39.26 -116.73
CA SER A 437 4.24 38.51 -116.05
C SER A 437 4.94 37.79 -114.87
N GLY A 438 4.35 37.37 -113.75
CA GLY A 438 3.02 36.84 -113.47
C GLY A 438 3.17 35.45 -112.82
N GLY A 439 2.35 35.13 -111.81
CA GLY A 439 2.21 33.78 -111.21
C GLY A 439 2.98 33.61 -109.89
N THR A 440 2.46 33.80 -108.68
CA THR A 440 1.20 33.38 -108.00
C THR A 440 1.11 31.89 -107.64
N SER A 441 0.60 31.68 -106.42
CA SER A 441 -0.01 30.48 -105.81
C SER A 441 0.89 29.72 -104.83
N ALA A 442 0.42 29.25 -103.66
CA ALA A 442 -0.78 29.46 -102.83
C ALA A 442 -0.45 28.68 -101.52
N GLN A 443 -0.57 29.26 -100.33
CA GLN A 443 -1.68 29.04 -99.38
C GLN A 443 -2.33 27.64 -99.49
N ASP A 444 -2.02 26.74 -98.55
CA ASP A 444 -2.72 26.63 -97.25
C ASP A 444 -1.73 26.27 -96.14
#